data_AF-A0A8A4TE79-F1
#
_entry.id   AF-A0A8A4TE79-F1
#
_cell.length_a   1.000
_cell.length_b   1.000
_cell.length_c   1.000
_cell.angle_alpha   90.00
_cell.angle_beta   90.00
_cell.angle_gamma   90.00
#
_symmetry.space_group_name_H-M   'P 1'
#
loop_
_entity.id
_entity.type
_entity.pdbx_description
1 polymer ?
#
loop_
_entity_poly.entity_id
_entity_poly.type
_entity_poly.pdbx_seq_one_letter_code
_entity_poly.pdbx_strand_id
1 'polypeptide(L)'
;MTGKLTATTFGARTVTAMAVGLWVLATPALLAGGSFFEDLSLEKALEKAGQEKKVVFIDFFTTWCGPCKMMDRNTFKDAKLIDWMKKNAVAIKVDCDRNKKVATKYGANSYPTLMFLDAKGEILETAVGFRDAEALLALGERVLKGETGAKGIISALAKADPKDIDARLEYAKELHRLRQFDEALKGYQQLYVDLAKVGPSDERASGVLMLMAQLGQEHMPAVESLRELRKRLGQDLRSSAAVDPQRAMDYGYISSLFRENEKTLALFDDLVKLDNKAALTALEPFVFDQLMKNGRYRELLAYGNLNARIEELFSRYQQLEKAPSNRRNRVDREKQVMLSRLSQYYQVYVGLEKAAEATALANRILSIELPNQPGYLHLLLARAGYLSGKPTQENLGYAQIAYEKTDGRNANAVEIFAFLLFAMGEKDTAIDLIQESLFHFEEGRGRDQLMRSLQQIERM
;
A
#
# COMPACT_ATOMS: atom_id res chain seq x y z
N MET A 1 -26.38 61.18 -99.10
CA MET A 1 -25.66 62.43 -98.74
C MET A 1 -26.51 63.20 -97.73
N THR A 2 -25.88 63.94 -96.79
CA THR A 2 -26.42 65.07 -96.00
C THR A 2 -27.81 64.94 -95.33
N GLY A 3 -27.99 65.08 -94.00
CA GLY A 3 -27.03 65.42 -92.95
C GLY A 3 -27.66 65.51 -91.54
N LYS A 4 -26.81 65.79 -90.55
CA LYS A 4 -27.07 66.22 -89.16
C LYS A 4 -28.00 67.47 -89.11
N LEU A 5 -28.71 67.86 -88.04
CA LEU A 5 -28.93 67.43 -86.65
C LEU A 5 -30.49 67.46 -86.39
N THR A 6 -31.13 67.38 -85.22
CA THR A 6 -30.79 67.57 -83.79
C THR A 6 -31.71 66.68 -82.92
N ALA A 7 -31.67 66.81 -81.59
CA ALA A 7 -32.49 66.02 -80.64
C ALA A 7 -33.61 66.84 -79.96
N THR A 8 -34.71 66.17 -79.61
CA THR A 8 -35.30 66.28 -78.26
C THR A 8 -36.09 65.02 -77.93
N THR A 9 -35.90 64.47 -76.73
CA THR A 9 -36.58 63.27 -76.23
C THR A 9 -37.60 63.65 -75.15
N PHE A 10 -38.75 62.97 -75.14
CA PHE A 10 -39.65 62.94 -73.99
C PHE A 10 -40.18 61.51 -73.81
N GLY A 11 -39.49 60.73 -72.98
CA GLY A 11 -39.89 59.37 -72.61
C GLY A 11 -40.84 59.40 -71.42
N ALA A 12 -42.04 58.83 -71.57
CA ALA A 12 -43.05 58.86 -70.52
C ALA A 12 -42.74 57.86 -69.39
N ARG A 13 -42.87 58.36 -68.14
CA ARG A 13 -43.40 57.69 -66.94
C ARG A 13 -43.28 56.15 -66.86
N THR A 14 -42.60 55.66 -65.82
CA THR A 14 -43.29 54.93 -64.72
C THR A 14 -42.42 54.73 -63.48
N VAL A 15 -43.06 54.88 -62.31
CA VAL A 15 -42.73 54.37 -60.97
C VAL A 15 -41.27 54.49 -60.48
N THR A 16 -41.05 55.41 -59.53
CA THR A 16 -39.98 55.28 -58.54
C THR A 16 -40.60 55.41 -57.15
N ALA A 17 -40.49 54.36 -56.33
CA ALA A 17 -40.99 54.37 -54.96
C ALA A 17 -40.11 55.24 -54.05
N MET A 18 -40.68 55.78 -52.98
CA MET A 18 -39.97 56.62 -52.01
C MET A 18 -38.79 55.88 -51.37
N ALA A 19 -37.58 56.43 -51.53
CA ALA A 19 -36.43 56.06 -50.72
C ALA A 19 -36.50 56.77 -49.37
N VAL A 20 -37.09 56.12 -48.36
CA VAL A 20 -36.91 56.52 -46.96
C VAL A 20 -35.57 55.95 -46.49
N GLY A 21 -34.60 56.82 -46.23
CA GLY A 21 -33.26 56.42 -45.81
C GLY A 21 -33.28 55.80 -44.40
N LEU A 22 -33.26 54.47 -44.32
CA LEU A 22 -33.07 53.76 -43.06
C LEU A 22 -31.58 53.77 -42.72
N TRP A 23 -31.15 54.74 -41.90
CA TRP A 23 -29.86 54.66 -41.21
C TRP A 23 -29.91 53.48 -40.24
N VAL A 24 -29.43 52.31 -40.70
CA VAL A 24 -29.14 51.18 -39.83
C VAL A 24 -27.95 51.59 -38.96
N LEU A 25 -28.25 52.15 -37.80
CA LEU A 25 -27.29 52.22 -36.70
C LEU A 25 -26.85 50.79 -36.43
N ALA A 26 -25.59 50.49 -36.76
CA ALA A 26 -24.96 49.25 -36.36
C ALA A 26 -24.90 49.23 -34.83
N THR A 27 -25.88 48.59 -34.21
CA THR A 27 -25.86 48.31 -32.78
C THR A 27 -24.61 47.47 -32.52
N PRO A 28 -23.68 47.91 -31.65
CA PRO A 28 -22.65 47.01 -31.17
C PRO A 28 -23.37 45.82 -30.53
N ALA A 29 -23.05 44.60 -30.96
CA ALA A 29 -23.63 43.41 -30.36
C ALA A 29 -23.21 43.39 -28.89
N LEU A 30 -24.14 43.77 -28.01
CA LEU A 30 -23.93 43.82 -26.57
C LEU A 30 -23.52 42.41 -26.13
N LEU A 31 -22.28 42.28 -25.64
CA LEU A 31 -21.68 40.99 -25.30
C LEU A 31 -22.58 40.23 -24.33
N ALA A 32 -23.28 39.22 -24.85
CA ALA A 32 -24.01 38.27 -24.04
C ALA A 32 -23.00 37.41 -23.28
N GLY A 33 -22.64 37.85 -22.07
CA GLY A 33 -21.76 37.16 -21.12
C GLY A 33 -22.38 35.87 -20.57
N GLY A 34 -22.70 34.94 -21.47
CA GLY A 34 -23.27 33.64 -21.17
C GLY A 34 -22.22 32.74 -20.51
N SER A 35 -22.65 32.05 -19.46
CA SER A 35 -21.87 31.03 -18.74
C SER A 35 -21.18 30.07 -19.71
N PHE A 36 -19.96 29.65 -19.36
CA PHE A 36 -19.28 28.53 -20.03
C PHE A 36 -19.59 27.18 -19.36
N PHE A 37 -20.18 27.17 -18.16
CA PHE A 37 -20.63 25.94 -17.49
C PHE A 37 -21.89 25.37 -18.13
N GLU A 38 -21.91 24.06 -18.29
CA GLU A 38 -23.02 23.27 -18.81
C GLU A 38 -23.70 22.45 -17.69
N ASP A 39 -25.01 22.24 -17.83
CA ASP A 39 -25.79 21.39 -16.90
C ASP A 39 -25.72 19.92 -17.35
N LEU A 40 -24.58 19.29 -17.06
CA LEU A 40 -24.27 17.91 -17.42
C LEU A 40 -23.84 17.11 -16.18
N SER A 41 -24.16 15.82 -16.15
CA SER A 41 -23.49 14.90 -15.23
C SER A 41 -22.04 14.69 -15.66
N LEU A 42 -21.20 14.24 -14.73
CA LEU A 42 -19.78 13.99 -15.01
C LEU A 42 -19.59 13.00 -16.17
N GLU A 43 -20.42 11.96 -16.23
CA GLU A 43 -20.37 10.92 -17.26
C GLU A 43 -20.62 11.52 -18.65
N LYS A 44 -21.65 12.38 -18.76
CA LYS A 44 -21.96 13.12 -20.00
C LYS A 44 -20.89 14.14 -20.37
N ALA A 45 -20.29 14.80 -19.38
CA ALA A 45 -19.20 15.75 -19.60
C ALA A 45 -17.95 15.05 -20.17
N LEU A 46 -17.61 13.86 -19.66
CA LEU A 46 -16.51 13.03 -20.16
C LEU A 46 -16.79 12.52 -21.58
N GLU A 47 -17.99 12.01 -21.83
CA GLU A 47 -18.41 11.58 -23.17
C GLU A 47 -18.31 12.73 -24.19
N LYS A 48 -18.89 13.89 -23.86
CA LYS A 48 -18.84 15.09 -24.71
C LYS A 48 -17.41 15.58 -24.93
N ALA A 49 -16.58 15.59 -23.90
CA ALA A 49 -15.17 15.97 -24.01
C ALA A 49 -14.38 15.04 -24.94
N GLY A 50 -14.67 13.73 -24.93
CA GLY A 50 -14.13 12.77 -25.89
C GLY A 50 -14.56 13.05 -27.34
N GLN A 51 -15.83 13.37 -27.56
CA GLN A 51 -16.37 13.72 -28.88
C GLN A 51 -15.80 15.04 -29.42
N GLU A 52 -15.76 16.09 -28.58
CA GLU A 52 -15.26 17.43 -28.97
C GLU A 52 -13.73 17.58 -28.88
N LYS A 53 -13.01 16.56 -28.40
CA LYS A 53 -11.56 16.59 -28.13
C LYS A 53 -11.13 17.71 -27.18
N LYS A 54 -11.93 17.95 -26.15
CA LYS A 54 -11.71 18.95 -25.10
C LYS A 54 -11.25 18.29 -23.80
N VAL A 55 -10.74 19.09 -22.87
CA VAL A 55 -10.61 18.67 -21.45
C VAL A 55 -11.95 18.82 -20.73
N VAL A 56 -12.15 18.13 -19.61
CA VAL A 56 -13.25 18.46 -18.69
C VAL A 56 -12.74 19.42 -17.62
N PHE A 57 -13.48 20.49 -17.35
CA PHE A 57 -13.23 21.38 -16.22
C PHE A 57 -14.34 21.22 -15.18
N ILE A 58 -13.97 21.09 -13.90
CA ILE A 58 -14.91 20.91 -12.79
C ILE A 58 -14.65 21.97 -11.71
N ASP A 59 -15.68 22.73 -11.36
CA ASP A 59 -15.74 23.50 -10.11
C ASP A 59 -16.48 22.68 -9.04
N PHE A 60 -15.72 22.08 -8.12
CA PHE A 60 -16.27 21.44 -6.92
C PHE A 60 -16.53 22.51 -5.86
N PHE A 61 -17.81 22.76 -5.57
CA PHE A 61 -18.26 23.86 -4.71
C PHE A 61 -19.30 23.40 -3.69
N THR A 62 -19.64 24.28 -2.75
CA THR A 62 -20.80 24.16 -1.85
C THR A 62 -21.59 25.45 -1.79
N THR A 63 -22.88 25.37 -1.47
CA THR A 63 -23.80 26.53 -1.46
C THR A 63 -23.46 27.61 -0.42
N TRP A 64 -22.71 27.25 0.62
CA TRP A 64 -22.25 28.15 1.69
C TRP A 64 -20.82 28.68 1.48
N CYS A 65 -20.07 28.16 0.51
CA CYS A 65 -18.69 28.55 0.20
C CYS A 65 -18.59 30.03 -0.25
N GLY A 66 -18.02 30.89 0.60
CA GLY A 66 -17.77 32.31 0.29
C GLY A 66 -16.85 32.53 -0.92
N PRO A 67 -15.66 31.90 -0.99
CA PRO A 67 -14.74 32.03 -2.13
C PRO A 67 -15.33 31.56 -3.45
N CYS A 68 -16.14 30.50 -3.45
CA CYS A 68 -16.84 30.00 -4.65
C CYS A 68 -17.77 31.06 -5.23
N LYS A 69 -18.57 31.71 -4.37
CA LYS A 69 -19.45 32.85 -4.75
C LYS A 69 -18.67 34.07 -5.26
N MET A 70 -17.40 34.22 -4.88
CA MET A 70 -16.52 35.26 -5.40
C MET A 70 -16.04 34.92 -6.82
N MET A 71 -15.71 33.66 -7.09
CA MET A 71 -15.39 33.19 -8.45
C MET A 71 -16.58 33.28 -9.39
N ASP A 72 -17.79 32.93 -8.94
CA ASP A 72 -19.04 33.04 -9.72
C ASP A 72 -19.37 34.48 -10.16
N ARG A 73 -19.01 35.49 -9.34
CA ARG A 73 -19.24 36.90 -9.66
C ARG A 73 -18.12 37.54 -10.47
N ASN A 74 -16.87 37.13 -10.23
CA ASN A 74 -15.70 37.81 -10.76
C ASN A 74 -15.00 36.94 -11.80
N THR A 75 -14.34 35.86 -11.36
CA THR A 75 -13.51 34.97 -12.19
C THR A 75 -14.28 34.43 -13.40
N PHE A 76 -15.44 33.81 -13.18
CA PHE A 76 -16.21 33.14 -14.23
C PHE A 76 -17.03 34.10 -15.10
N LYS A 77 -16.84 35.42 -14.93
CA LYS A 77 -17.42 36.49 -15.76
C LYS A 77 -16.41 37.17 -16.67
N ASP A 78 -15.12 36.86 -16.55
CA ASP A 78 -14.10 37.39 -17.45
C ASP A 78 -14.28 36.85 -18.88
N ALA A 79 -14.24 37.75 -19.86
CA ALA A 79 -14.49 37.42 -21.26
C ALA A 79 -13.42 36.48 -21.85
N LYS A 80 -12.13 36.68 -21.51
CA LYS A 80 -11.04 35.84 -22.04
C LYS A 80 -11.14 34.43 -21.50
N LEU A 81 -11.46 34.28 -20.21
CA LEU A 81 -11.70 32.97 -19.61
C LEU A 81 -12.95 32.28 -20.20
N ILE A 82 -14.05 33.02 -20.41
CA ILE A 82 -15.27 32.48 -21.04
C ILE A 82 -14.96 31.92 -22.44
N ASP A 83 -14.27 32.68 -23.28
CA ASP A 83 -13.94 32.27 -24.65
C ASP A 83 -12.98 31.08 -24.67
N TRP A 84 -11.97 31.09 -23.78
CA TRP A 84 -11.04 29.99 -23.63
C TRP A 84 -11.74 28.70 -23.18
N MET A 85 -12.60 28.78 -22.15
CA MET A 85 -13.32 27.63 -21.62
C MET A 85 -14.25 27.04 -22.69
N LYS A 86 -15.06 27.86 -23.39
CA LYS A 86 -15.93 27.38 -24.48
C LYS A 86 -15.17 26.70 -25.61
N LYS A 87 -13.98 27.19 -25.95
CA LYS A 87 -13.12 26.64 -26.99
C LYS A 87 -12.47 25.31 -26.59
N ASN A 88 -12.00 25.20 -25.34
CA ASN A 88 -11.03 24.17 -24.95
C ASN A 88 -11.54 23.15 -23.92
N ALA A 89 -12.63 23.45 -23.20
CA ALA A 89 -13.14 22.64 -22.11
C ALA A 89 -14.65 22.34 -22.22
N VAL A 90 -15.08 21.20 -21.70
CA VAL A 90 -16.46 20.95 -21.27
C VAL A 90 -16.49 21.23 -19.77
N ALA A 91 -17.14 22.32 -19.36
CA ALA A 91 -17.11 22.79 -17.99
C ALA A 91 -18.39 22.45 -17.23
N ILE A 92 -18.26 21.88 -16.03
CA ILE A 92 -19.38 21.57 -15.14
C ILE A 92 -19.15 22.08 -13.71
N LYS A 93 -20.23 22.26 -12.96
CA LYS A 93 -20.20 22.55 -11.52
C LYS A 93 -20.70 21.36 -10.72
N VAL A 94 -20.01 20.99 -9.65
CA VAL A 94 -20.40 19.88 -8.77
C VAL A 94 -20.67 20.40 -7.36
N ASP A 95 -21.95 20.45 -6.98
CA ASP A 95 -22.38 20.71 -5.59
C ASP A 95 -22.00 19.49 -4.74
N CYS A 96 -21.01 19.67 -3.88
CA CYS A 96 -20.42 18.60 -3.07
C CYS A 96 -21.30 18.17 -1.90
N ASP A 97 -22.23 19.01 -1.43
CA ASP A 97 -23.22 18.62 -0.42
C ASP A 97 -24.22 17.61 -1.01
N ARG A 98 -24.55 17.75 -2.30
CA ARG A 98 -25.43 16.84 -3.04
C ARG A 98 -24.69 15.64 -3.64
N ASN A 99 -23.45 15.82 -4.10
CA ASN A 99 -22.70 14.83 -4.90
C ASN A 99 -21.49 14.24 -4.14
N LYS A 100 -21.65 13.95 -2.85
CA LYS A 100 -20.57 13.49 -1.95
C LYS A 100 -19.72 12.35 -2.53
N LYS A 101 -20.33 11.37 -3.22
CA LYS A 101 -19.61 10.26 -3.87
C LYS A 101 -18.60 10.74 -4.93
N VAL A 102 -18.96 11.74 -5.73
CA VAL A 102 -18.08 12.31 -6.76
C VAL A 102 -16.97 13.13 -6.11
N ALA A 103 -17.30 13.96 -5.11
CA ALA A 103 -16.31 14.70 -4.33
C ALA A 103 -15.27 13.77 -3.67
N THR A 104 -15.71 12.68 -3.05
CA THR A 104 -14.82 11.66 -2.47
C THR A 104 -13.99 10.93 -3.53
N LYS A 105 -14.58 10.55 -4.68
CA LYS A 105 -13.85 9.89 -5.79
C LYS A 105 -12.65 10.73 -6.26
N TYR A 106 -12.79 12.04 -6.32
CA TYR A 106 -11.75 12.97 -6.78
C TYR A 106 -11.01 13.69 -5.63
N GLY A 107 -11.24 13.32 -4.37
CA GLY A 107 -10.55 13.92 -3.21
C GLY A 107 -10.87 15.39 -2.94
N ALA A 108 -11.99 15.92 -3.45
CA ALA A 108 -12.40 17.32 -3.32
C ALA A 108 -12.90 17.65 -1.91
N ASN A 109 -11.96 17.78 -0.96
CA ASN A 109 -12.21 17.98 0.47
C ASN A 109 -12.11 19.45 0.93
N SER A 110 -12.02 20.40 -0.01
CA SER A 110 -11.89 21.84 0.26
C SER A 110 -12.48 22.63 -0.90
N TYR A 111 -13.06 23.81 -0.63
CA TYR A 111 -13.91 24.50 -1.61
C TYR A 111 -13.49 25.97 -1.86
N PRO A 112 -13.42 26.41 -3.13
CA PRO A 112 -13.57 25.61 -4.34
C PRO A 112 -12.38 24.65 -4.53
N THR A 113 -12.63 23.50 -5.15
CA THR A 113 -11.58 22.69 -5.79
C THR A 113 -11.84 22.72 -7.29
N LEU A 114 -10.87 23.27 -8.03
CA LEU A 114 -10.92 23.41 -9.48
C LEU A 114 -10.11 22.25 -10.08
N MET A 115 -10.69 21.48 -10.98
CA MET A 115 -10.04 20.28 -11.50
C MET A 115 -10.15 20.20 -13.02
N PHE A 116 -9.05 19.84 -13.67
CA PHE A 116 -9.02 19.49 -15.09
C PHE A 116 -8.85 17.99 -15.24
N LEU A 117 -9.72 17.35 -16.04
CA LEU A 117 -9.64 15.93 -16.39
C LEU A 117 -9.44 15.77 -17.90
N ASP A 118 -8.89 14.63 -18.31
CA ASP A 118 -8.99 14.16 -19.69
C ASP A 118 -10.38 13.53 -19.97
N ALA A 119 -10.63 13.14 -21.22
CA ALA A 119 -11.89 12.51 -21.60
C ALA A 119 -12.14 11.11 -21.00
N LYS A 120 -11.13 10.47 -20.38
CA LYS A 120 -11.27 9.21 -19.63
C LYS A 120 -11.56 9.44 -18.15
N GLY A 121 -11.42 10.69 -17.68
CA GLY A 121 -11.61 11.09 -16.30
C GLY A 121 -10.34 11.00 -15.44
N GLU A 122 -9.16 10.91 -16.06
CA GLU A 122 -7.87 10.99 -15.39
C GLU A 122 -7.54 12.46 -15.06
N ILE A 123 -6.98 12.71 -13.87
CA ILE A 123 -6.68 14.07 -13.38
C ILE A 123 -5.45 14.63 -14.09
N LEU A 124 -5.65 15.76 -14.80
CA LEU A 124 -4.59 16.53 -15.46
C LEU A 124 -4.03 17.65 -14.59
N GLU A 125 -4.86 18.26 -13.74
CA GLU A 125 -4.46 19.29 -12.76
C GLU A 125 -5.53 19.48 -11.68
N THR A 126 -5.13 19.93 -10.48
CA THR A 126 -6.03 20.27 -9.37
C THR A 126 -5.56 21.54 -8.65
N ALA A 127 -6.40 22.56 -8.62
CA ALA A 127 -6.15 23.81 -7.90
C ALA A 127 -7.19 24.03 -6.79
N VAL A 128 -6.73 24.05 -5.54
CA VAL A 128 -7.59 24.31 -4.37
C VAL A 128 -7.61 25.80 -4.03
N GLY A 129 -8.79 26.29 -3.65
CA GLY A 129 -9.03 27.67 -3.23
C GLY A 129 -9.30 28.65 -4.37
N PHE A 130 -9.57 29.90 -4.03
CA PHE A 130 -9.86 30.97 -4.98
C PHE A 130 -8.76 31.13 -6.05
N ARG A 131 -9.16 31.39 -7.29
CA ARG A 131 -8.31 31.87 -8.37
C ARG A 131 -9.03 33.02 -9.08
N ASP A 132 -8.31 34.06 -9.46
CA ASP A 132 -8.79 35.05 -10.43
C ASP A 132 -8.79 34.46 -11.86
N ALA A 133 -9.31 35.24 -12.82
CA ALA A 133 -9.46 34.80 -14.20
C ALA A 133 -8.11 34.60 -14.92
N GLU A 134 -7.10 35.42 -14.64
CA GLU A 134 -5.79 35.34 -15.27
C GLU A 134 -5.04 34.10 -14.79
N ALA A 135 -5.03 33.85 -13.48
CA ALA A 135 -4.45 32.66 -12.88
C ALA A 135 -5.12 31.36 -13.36
N LEU A 136 -6.45 31.35 -13.50
CA LEU A 136 -7.18 30.17 -14.00
C LEU A 136 -6.97 29.95 -15.51
N LEU A 137 -6.91 31.02 -16.30
CA LEU A 137 -6.59 30.96 -17.73
C LEU A 137 -5.16 30.43 -17.94
N ALA A 138 -4.18 30.94 -17.20
CA ALA A 138 -2.79 30.48 -17.25
C ALA A 138 -2.65 29.01 -16.84
N LEU A 139 -3.44 28.56 -15.84
CA LEU A 139 -3.50 27.15 -15.46
C LEU A 139 -4.05 26.28 -16.60
N GLY A 140 -5.15 26.70 -17.23
CA GLY A 140 -5.73 26.01 -18.39
C GLY A 140 -4.77 25.91 -19.58
N GLU A 141 -4.05 26.99 -19.90
CA GLU A 141 -3.01 27.00 -20.94
C GLU A 141 -1.91 25.98 -20.65
N ARG A 142 -1.44 25.88 -19.40
CA ARG A 142 -0.46 24.86 -18.99
C ARG A 142 -1.02 23.44 -19.11
N VAL A 143 -2.30 23.23 -18.78
CA VAL A 143 -2.97 21.93 -18.96
C VAL A 143 -2.96 21.49 -20.43
N LEU A 144 -3.32 22.39 -21.36
CA LEU A 144 -3.32 22.08 -22.80
C LEU A 144 -1.91 21.80 -23.35
N LYS A 145 -0.89 22.48 -22.84
CA LYS A 145 0.53 22.23 -23.18
C LYS A 145 1.09 20.95 -22.56
N GLY A 146 0.36 20.31 -21.63
CA GLY A 146 0.85 19.16 -20.87
C GLY A 146 1.92 19.54 -19.84
N GLU A 147 1.95 20.80 -19.41
CA GLU A 147 2.89 21.33 -18.41
C GLU A 147 2.39 21.14 -16.95
N THR A 148 1.28 20.42 -16.76
CA THR A 148 0.64 20.09 -15.48
C THR A 148 0.53 18.58 -15.28
N GLY A 149 0.20 18.17 -14.04
CA GLY A 149 0.03 16.76 -13.69
C GLY A 149 1.26 15.91 -14.04
N ALA A 150 1.04 14.63 -14.36
CA ALA A 150 2.15 13.72 -14.69
C ALA A 150 3.00 14.21 -15.87
N LYS A 151 2.39 14.79 -16.92
CA LYS A 151 3.14 15.23 -18.11
C LYS A 151 4.07 16.40 -17.77
N GLY A 152 3.60 17.34 -16.93
CA GLY A 152 4.43 18.43 -16.42
C GLY A 152 5.57 17.91 -15.54
N ILE A 153 5.27 16.96 -14.64
CA ILE A 153 6.26 16.32 -13.76
C ILE A 153 7.31 15.57 -14.60
N ILE A 154 6.89 14.75 -15.58
CA ILE A 154 7.77 14.05 -16.54
C ILE A 154 8.65 15.03 -17.30
N SER A 155 8.12 16.16 -17.79
CA SER A 155 8.93 17.19 -18.48
C SER A 155 9.95 17.86 -17.56
N ALA A 156 9.62 18.06 -16.28
CA ALA A 156 10.54 18.63 -15.29
C ALA A 156 11.62 17.61 -14.89
N LEU A 157 11.24 16.37 -14.59
CA LEU A 157 12.14 15.29 -14.21
C LEU A 157 13.06 14.84 -15.36
N ALA A 158 12.59 14.88 -16.61
CA ALA A 158 13.44 14.65 -17.78
C ALA A 158 14.53 15.73 -17.99
N LYS A 159 14.43 16.87 -17.29
CA LYS A 159 15.45 17.94 -17.24
C LYS A 159 16.27 17.93 -15.95
N ALA A 160 15.96 17.05 -14.99
CA ALA A 160 16.76 16.86 -13.78
C ALA A 160 18.10 16.18 -14.13
N ASP A 161 19.05 16.20 -13.18
CA ASP A 161 20.34 15.54 -13.37
C ASP A 161 20.14 14.02 -13.63
N PRO A 162 20.62 13.44 -14.75
CA PRO A 162 20.54 12.00 -15.01
C PRO A 162 21.26 11.12 -13.97
N LYS A 163 22.05 11.70 -13.06
CA LYS A 163 22.65 11.02 -11.90
C LYS A 163 21.78 11.05 -10.64
N ASP A 164 20.75 11.90 -10.59
CA ASP A 164 19.80 11.94 -9.49
C ASP A 164 18.90 10.70 -9.53
N ILE A 165 19.18 9.78 -8.61
CA ILE A 165 18.47 8.51 -8.46
C ILE A 165 17.01 8.75 -8.05
N ASP A 166 16.77 9.75 -7.20
CA ASP A 166 15.43 9.99 -6.63
C ASP A 166 14.54 10.68 -7.68
N ALA A 167 15.08 11.63 -8.46
CA ALA A 167 14.39 12.21 -9.62
C ALA A 167 14.08 11.16 -10.70
N ARG A 168 15.02 10.26 -11.00
CA ARG A 168 14.80 9.14 -11.94
C ARG A 168 13.78 8.12 -11.42
N LEU A 169 13.76 7.87 -10.12
CA LEU A 169 12.79 6.99 -9.47
C LEU A 169 11.38 7.58 -9.56
N GLU A 170 11.22 8.88 -9.30
CA GLU A 170 9.94 9.56 -9.44
C GLU A 170 9.48 9.62 -10.91
N TYR A 171 10.41 9.76 -11.85
CA TYR A 171 10.12 9.72 -13.29
C TYR A 171 9.55 8.37 -13.72
N ALA A 172 10.14 7.26 -13.26
CA ALA A 172 9.63 5.92 -13.53
C ALA A 172 8.24 5.67 -12.89
N LYS A 173 7.97 6.25 -11.71
CA LYS A 173 6.63 6.21 -11.09
C LYS A 173 5.58 6.98 -11.88
N GLU A 174 5.86 8.19 -12.35
CA GLU A 174 4.89 8.95 -13.14
C GLU A 174 4.66 8.32 -14.53
N LEU A 175 5.68 7.71 -15.15
CA LEU A 175 5.50 6.88 -16.34
C LEU A 175 4.57 5.69 -16.07
N HIS A 176 4.76 4.99 -14.95
CA HIS A 176 3.87 3.90 -14.51
C HIS A 176 2.44 4.43 -14.30
N ARG A 177 2.28 5.57 -13.64
CA ARG A 177 0.98 6.23 -13.40
C ARG A 177 0.26 6.62 -14.69
N LEU A 178 1.01 7.01 -15.74
CA LEU A 178 0.49 7.31 -17.08
C LEU A 178 0.29 6.07 -17.97
N ARG A 179 0.47 4.85 -17.43
CA ARG A 179 0.41 3.59 -18.17
C ARG A 179 1.45 3.48 -19.30
N GLN A 180 2.54 4.25 -19.22
CA GLN A 180 3.72 4.12 -20.09
C GLN A 180 4.61 3.00 -19.55
N PHE A 181 4.07 1.78 -19.58
CA PHE A 181 4.59 0.64 -18.84
C PHE A 181 5.97 0.17 -19.32
N ASP A 182 6.24 0.20 -20.63
CA ASP A 182 7.53 -0.19 -21.19
C ASP A 182 8.65 0.79 -20.79
N GLU A 183 8.39 2.09 -20.80
CA GLU A 183 9.32 3.13 -20.35
C GLU A 183 9.53 3.07 -18.83
N ALA A 184 8.46 2.86 -18.06
CA ALA A 184 8.53 2.69 -16.60
C ALA A 184 9.38 1.46 -16.24
N LEU A 185 9.17 0.32 -16.91
CA LEU A 185 9.94 -0.90 -16.70
C LEU A 185 11.44 -0.68 -16.98
N LYS A 186 11.78 -0.05 -18.11
CA LYS A 186 13.18 0.31 -18.44
C LYS A 186 13.78 1.21 -17.36
N GLY A 187 13.01 2.19 -16.88
CA GLY A 187 13.42 3.08 -15.78
C GLY A 187 13.76 2.30 -14.50
N TYR A 188 12.85 1.43 -14.04
CA TYR A 188 13.07 0.59 -12.87
C TYR A 188 14.24 -0.39 -13.04
N GLN A 189 14.36 -1.05 -14.19
CA GLN A 189 15.48 -1.95 -14.49
C GLN A 189 16.83 -1.23 -14.38
N GLN A 190 16.94 -0.04 -14.98
CA GLN A 190 18.19 0.74 -14.94
C GLN A 190 18.48 1.28 -13.53
N LEU A 191 17.45 1.73 -12.79
CA LEU A 191 17.57 2.15 -11.39
C LEU A 191 18.08 1.02 -10.49
N TYR A 192 17.50 -0.18 -10.59
CA TYR A 192 17.96 -1.34 -9.83
C TYR A 192 19.44 -1.66 -10.14
N VAL A 193 19.82 -1.67 -11.42
CA VAL A 193 21.21 -1.93 -11.85
C VAL A 193 22.18 -0.85 -11.35
N ASP A 194 21.76 0.42 -11.28
CA ASP A 194 22.62 1.50 -10.80
C ASP A 194 22.73 1.52 -9.27
N LEU A 195 21.62 1.32 -8.55
CA LEU A 195 21.59 1.18 -7.09
C LEU A 195 22.49 0.02 -6.61
N ALA A 196 22.42 -1.13 -7.30
CA ALA A 196 23.28 -2.28 -7.02
C ALA A 196 24.79 -2.04 -7.28
N LYS A 197 25.18 -0.94 -7.94
CA LYS A 197 26.58 -0.50 -8.07
C LYS A 197 27.00 0.49 -6.98
N VAL A 198 26.08 1.28 -6.45
CA VAL A 198 26.36 2.26 -5.38
C VAL A 198 26.80 1.54 -4.11
N GLY A 199 26.16 0.41 -3.79
CA GLY A 199 26.68 -0.53 -2.81
C GLY A 199 25.69 -1.63 -2.40
N PRO A 200 26.18 -2.73 -1.80
CA PRO A 200 25.38 -3.89 -1.36
C PRO A 200 24.56 -3.62 -0.07
N SER A 201 24.07 -2.40 0.11
CA SER A 201 23.28 -1.99 1.29
C SER A 201 22.28 -0.86 1.01
N ASP A 202 22.10 -0.46 -0.26
CA ASP A 202 21.11 0.55 -0.61
C ASP A 202 19.70 -0.08 -0.67
N GLU A 203 18.95 0.04 0.42
CA GLU A 203 17.58 -0.49 0.58
C GLU A 203 16.62 -0.06 -0.56
N ARG A 204 16.93 1.04 -1.26
CA ARG A 204 16.16 1.50 -2.43
C ARG A 204 16.17 0.47 -3.56
N ALA A 205 17.19 -0.39 -3.66
CA ALA A 205 17.26 -1.46 -4.67
C ALA A 205 16.08 -2.43 -4.55
N SER A 206 15.85 -2.99 -3.35
CA SER A 206 14.69 -3.85 -3.09
C SER A 206 13.36 -3.08 -3.20
N GLY A 207 13.37 -1.78 -2.86
CA GLY A 207 12.24 -0.88 -3.11
C GLY A 207 11.84 -0.78 -4.59
N VAL A 208 12.82 -0.73 -5.50
CA VAL A 208 12.56 -0.75 -6.96
C VAL A 208 12.00 -2.11 -7.42
N LEU A 209 12.44 -3.23 -6.85
CA LEU A 209 11.86 -4.54 -7.13
C LEU A 209 10.37 -4.62 -6.76
N MET A 210 9.95 -3.95 -5.68
CA MET A 210 8.53 -3.82 -5.32
C MET A 210 7.74 -3.05 -6.40
N LEU A 211 8.28 -1.96 -6.93
CA LEU A 211 7.63 -1.16 -7.98
C LEU A 211 7.52 -1.93 -9.29
N MET A 212 8.54 -2.73 -9.65
CA MET A 212 8.47 -3.67 -10.77
C MET A 212 7.40 -4.75 -10.56
N ALA A 213 7.23 -5.24 -9.33
CA ALA A 213 6.21 -6.24 -9.00
C ALA A 213 4.79 -5.68 -9.02
N GLN A 214 4.62 -4.41 -8.62
CA GLN A 214 3.36 -3.67 -8.78
C GLN A 214 3.04 -3.48 -10.27
N LEU A 215 4.01 -3.02 -11.07
CA LEU A 215 3.88 -2.90 -12.53
C LEU A 215 3.50 -4.24 -13.18
N GLY A 216 4.04 -5.35 -12.67
CA GLY A 216 3.70 -6.71 -13.09
C GLY A 216 2.24 -7.12 -12.93
N GLN A 217 1.43 -6.37 -12.17
CA GLN A 217 -0.02 -6.60 -12.05
C GLN A 217 -0.80 -6.09 -13.28
N GLU A 218 -0.25 -5.09 -14.00
CA GLU A 218 -0.85 -4.51 -15.22
C GLU A 218 -0.03 -4.82 -16.49
N HIS A 219 1.25 -5.20 -16.37
CA HIS A 219 2.17 -5.35 -17.47
C HIS A 219 3.12 -6.56 -17.31
N MET A 220 2.78 -7.66 -17.99
CA MET A 220 3.47 -8.97 -17.89
C MET A 220 5.00 -8.96 -18.09
N PRO A 221 5.60 -8.16 -19.01
CA PRO A 221 7.06 -8.11 -19.15
C PRO A 221 7.83 -7.73 -17.87
N ALA A 222 7.19 -7.03 -16.92
CA ALA A 222 7.79 -6.75 -15.62
C ALA A 222 7.93 -8.02 -14.75
N VAL A 223 6.95 -8.94 -14.83
CA VAL A 223 6.99 -10.27 -14.17
C VAL A 223 8.12 -11.12 -14.77
N GLU A 224 8.24 -11.12 -16.09
CA GLU A 224 9.31 -11.83 -16.81
C GLU A 224 10.69 -11.29 -16.44
N SER A 225 10.85 -9.96 -16.41
CA SER A 225 12.07 -9.28 -15.98
C SER A 225 12.48 -9.67 -14.56
N LEU A 226 11.54 -9.73 -13.61
CA LEU A 226 11.83 -10.15 -12.23
C LEU A 226 12.23 -11.62 -12.14
N ARG A 227 11.57 -12.50 -12.90
CA ARG A 227 11.92 -13.93 -12.95
C ARG A 227 13.32 -14.18 -13.52
N GLU A 228 13.70 -13.49 -14.60
CA GLU A 228 15.03 -13.61 -15.19
C GLU A 228 16.11 -12.92 -14.33
N LEU A 229 15.79 -11.82 -13.64
CA LEU A 229 16.67 -11.24 -12.62
C LEU A 229 16.96 -12.26 -11.51
N ARG A 230 15.92 -12.85 -10.90
CA ARG A 230 16.11 -13.88 -9.87
C ARG A 230 16.94 -15.06 -10.38
N LYS A 231 16.69 -15.53 -11.60
CA LYS A 231 17.44 -16.64 -12.20
C LYS A 231 18.94 -16.32 -12.27
N ARG A 232 19.30 -15.12 -12.74
CA ARG A 232 20.69 -14.63 -12.76
C ARG A 232 21.27 -14.52 -11.35
N LEU A 233 20.56 -13.87 -10.41
CA LEU A 233 20.97 -13.82 -9.00
C LEU A 233 21.24 -15.23 -8.45
N GLY A 234 20.36 -16.20 -8.70
CA GLY A 234 20.53 -17.58 -8.24
C GLY A 234 21.69 -18.35 -8.90
N GLN A 235 22.20 -17.89 -10.05
CA GLN A 235 23.41 -18.41 -10.70
C GLN A 235 24.66 -17.75 -10.13
N ASP A 236 24.65 -16.42 -9.98
CA ASP A 236 25.74 -15.64 -9.38
C ASP A 236 26.03 -16.08 -7.94
N LEU A 237 24.98 -16.21 -7.12
CA LEU A 237 25.06 -16.63 -5.71
C LEU A 237 25.64 -18.05 -5.54
N ARG A 238 25.49 -18.93 -6.56
CA ARG A 238 26.04 -20.30 -6.56
C ARG A 238 27.46 -20.42 -7.10
N SER A 239 27.96 -19.42 -7.81
CA SER A 239 29.21 -19.49 -8.57
C SER A 239 30.34 -18.63 -8.02
N SER A 240 30.03 -17.63 -7.18
CA SER A 240 31.03 -16.81 -6.49
C SER A 240 31.32 -17.31 -5.07
N ALA A 241 32.59 -17.27 -4.66
CA ALA A 241 32.97 -17.43 -3.25
C ALA A 241 32.72 -16.16 -2.42
N ALA A 242 32.83 -14.98 -3.06
CA ALA A 242 32.47 -13.70 -2.48
C ALA A 242 31.03 -13.37 -2.85
N VAL A 243 30.09 -13.70 -1.97
CA VAL A 243 28.65 -13.57 -2.20
C VAL A 243 28.11 -12.34 -1.48
N ASP A 244 27.38 -11.53 -2.23
CA ASP A 244 26.73 -10.30 -1.77
C ASP A 244 25.43 -10.61 -1.01
N PRO A 245 25.29 -10.22 0.28
CA PRO A 245 24.07 -10.41 1.05
C PRO A 245 22.85 -9.72 0.43
N GLN A 246 23.01 -8.58 -0.24
CA GLN A 246 21.90 -7.86 -0.86
C GLN A 246 21.34 -8.63 -2.06
N ARG A 247 22.20 -9.26 -2.87
CA ARG A 247 21.74 -10.16 -3.95
C ARG A 247 20.96 -11.37 -3.41
N ALA A 248 21.33 -11.85 -2.24
CA ALA A 248 20.60 -12.90 -1.53
C ALA A 248 19.25 -12.38 -1.03
N MET A 249 19.20 -11.21 -0.36
CA MET A 249 17.95 -10.54 0.02
C MET A 249 17.00 -10.38 -1.19
N ASP A 250 17.51 -9.86 -2.32
CA ASP A 250 16.73 -9.62 -3.53
C ASP A 250 16.22 -10.94 -4.15
N TYR A 251 17.02 -12.01 -4.16
CA TYR A 251 16.56 -13.33 -4.59
C TYR A 251 15.41 -13.85 -3.71
N GLY A 252 15.55 -13.74 -2.38
CA GLY A 252 14.54 -14.15 -1.42
C GLY A 252 13.25 -13.33 -1.57
N TYR A 253 13.39 -12.01 -1.72
CA TYR A 253 12.29 -11.07 -1.93
C TYR A 253 11.51 -11.37 -3.23
N ILE A 254 12.21 -11.51 -4.37
CA ILE A 254 11.56 -11.84 -5.65
C ILE A 254 10.85 -13.20 -5.58
N SER A 255 11.45 -14.19 -4.91
CA SER A 255 10.81 -15.50 -4.72
C SER A 255 9.56 -15.39 -3.86
N SER A 256 9.60 -14.60 -2.78
CA SER A 256 8.46 -14.37 -1.90
C SER A 256 7.30 -13.63 -2.58
N LEU A 257 7.60 -12.63 -3.43
CA LEU A 257 6.61 -11.94 -4.26
C LEU A 257 5.80 -12.91 -5.14
N PHE A 258 6.44 -13.96 -5.67
CA PHE A 258 5.78 -15.01 -6.46
C PHE A 258 5.29 -16.21 -5.64
N ARG A 259 5.46 -16.19 -4.30
CA ARG A 259 5.17 -17.29 -3.36
C ARG A 259 5.99 -18.58 -3.61
N GLU A 260 7.14 -18.45 -4.25
CA GLU A 260 8.03 -19.55 -4.64
C GLU A 260 9.15 -19.76 -3.60
N ASN A 261 8.80 -19.77 -2.30
CA ASN A 261 9.75 -19.83 -1.19
C ASN A 261 10.57 -21.13 -1.18
N GLU A 262 10.05 -22.22 -1.75
CA GLU A 262 10.79 -23.47 -1.99
C GLU A 262 12.04 -23.27 -2.86
N LYS A 263 12.04 -22.28 -3.77
CA LYS A 263 13.24 -21.92 -4.56
C LYS A 263 14.27 -21.15 -3.72
N THR A 264 13.81 -20.43 -2.70
CA THR A 264 14.68 -19.79 -1.70
C THR A 264 15.32 -20.84 -0.81
N LEU A 265 14.56 -21.84 -0.35
CA LEU A 265 15.08 -22.96 0.44
C LEU A 265 16.11 -23.78 -0.35
N ALA A 266 15.84 -24.08 -1.62
CA ALA A 266 16.80 -24.79 -2.48
C ALA A 266 18.11 -24.01 -2.70
N LEU A 267 18.05 -22.67 -2.82
CA LEU A 267 19.26 -21.84 -2.85
C LEU A 267 19.98 -21.81 -1.50
N PHE A 268 19.24 -21.69 -0.39
CA PHE A 268 19.79 -21.74 0.96
C PHE A 268 20.58 -23.04 1.17
N ASP A 269 20.03 -24.18 0.76
CA ASP A 269 20.69 -25.49 0.88
C ASP A 269 21.94 -25.62 0.02
N ASP A 270 22.02 -24.95 -1.12
CA ASP A 270 23.25 -24.85 -1.91
C ASP A 270 24.28 -23.94 -1.24
N LEU A 271 23.86 -22.81 -0.67
CA LEU A 271 24.76 -21.87 0.02
C LEU A 271 25.31 -22.42 1.35
N VAL A 272 24.58 -23.31 2.04
CA VAL A 272 25.10 -24.04 3.22
C VAL A 272 26.33 -24.88 2.85
N LYS A 273 26.36 -25.50 1.67
CA LYS A 273 27.51 -26.28 1.17
C LYS A 273 28.74 -25.41 0.87
N LEU A 274 28.54 -24.10 0.70
CA LEU A 274 29.56 -23.10 0.40
C LEU A 274 30.00 -22.30 1.65
N ASP A 275 29.49 -22.64 2.84
CA ASP A 275 29.66 -21.90 4.12
C ASP A 275 29.44 -20.38 4.00
N ASN A 276 28.55 -19.93 3.12
CA ASN A 276 28.37 -18.49 2.88
C ASN A 276 27.44 -17.84 3.92
N LYS A 277 27.98 -17.63 5.12
CA LYS A 277 27.22 -17.13 6.29
C LYS A 277 26.48 -15.83 6.01
N ALA A 278 27.09 -14.91 5.25
CA ALA A 278 26.50 -13.61 4.99
C ALA A 278 25.25 -13.70 4.08
N ALA A 279 25.32 -14.48 3.00
CA ALA A 279 24.16 -14.76 2.14
C ALA A 279 23.09 -15.62 2.85
N LEU A 280 23.51 -16.57 3.69
CA LEU A 280 22.58 -17.38 4.50
C LEU A 280 21.82 -16.54 5.53
N THR A 281 22.49 -15.60 6.21
CA THR A 281 21.84 -14.64 7.12
C THR A 281 20.84 -13.73 6.40
N ALA A 282 21.15 -13.31 5.17
CA ALA A 282 20.24 -12.55 4.32
C ALA A 282 19.03 -13.37 3.84
N LEU A 283 19.19 -14.67 3.55
CA LEU A 283 18.08 -15.52 3.11
C LEU A 283 17.18 -16.01 4.25
N GLU A 284 17.70 -16.12 5.47
CA GLU A 284 16.97 -16.69 6.61
C GLU A 284 15.55 -16.12 6.80
N PRO A 285 15.25 -14.81 6.68
CA PRO A 285 13.90 -14.27 6.87
C PRO A 285 12.86 -14.88 5.92
N PHE A 286 13.29 -15.28 4.73
CA PHE A 286 12.44 -15.83 3.68
C PHE A 286 12.22 -17.33 3.79
N VAL A 287 13.07 -18.04 4.54
CA VAL A 287 13.01 -19.50 4.76
C VAL A 287 12.71 -19.90 6.20
N PHE A 288 12.66 -18.95 7.14
CA PHE A 288 12.51 -19.21 8.59
C PHE A 288 11.38 -20.19 8.91
N ASP A 289 10.16 -19.92 8.40
CA ASP A 289 8.99 -20.75 8.70
C ASP A 289 9.11 -22.16 8.10
N GLN A 290 9.86 -22.33 6.99
CA GLN A 290 10.16 -23.64 6.39
C GLN A 290 11.22 -24.40 7.20
N LEU A 291 12.28 -23.71 7.64
CA LEU A 291 13.32 -24.31 8.50
C LEU A 291 12.72 -24.75 9.85
N MET A 292 11.88 -23.91 10.48
CA MET A 292 11.12 -24.25 11.69
C MET A 292 10.27 -25.50 11.49
N LYS A 293 9.43 -25.52 10.44
CA LYS A 293 8.53 -26.65 10.14
C LYS A 293 9.28 -27.97 9.92
N ASN A 294 10.49 -27.88 9.36
CA ASN A 294 11.32 -29.04 9.05
C ASN A 294 12.30 -29.41 10.17
N GLY A 295 12.22 -28.78 11.35
CA GLY A 295 13.11 -29.06 12.49
C GLY A 295 14.57 -28.63 12.31
N ARG A 296 14.85 -27.75 11.34
CA ARG A 296 16.19 -27.31 10.94
C ARG A 296 16.69 -26.16 11.82
N TYR A 297 16.67 -26.42 13.13
CA TYR A 297 16.96 -25.42 14.16
C TYR A 297 18.44 -25.02 14.19
N ARG A 298 19.37 -25.90 13.74
CA ARG A 298 20.81 -25.61 13.74
C ARG A 298 21.15 -24.48 12.78
N GLU A 299 20.56 -24.49 11.59
CA GLU A 299 20.72 -23.45 10.58
C GLU A 299 20.10 -22.11 11.03
N LEU A 300 18.97 -22.16 11.73
CA LEU A 300 18.36 -20.97 12.34
C LEU A 300 19.26 -20.34 13.39
N LEU A 301 19.86 -21.14 14.27
CA LEU A 301 20.83 -20.64 15.25
C LEU A 301 22.11 -20.11 14.58
N ALA A 302 22.63 -20.83 13.57
CA ALA A 302 23.89 -20.49 12.90
C ALA A 302 23.82 -19.22 12.05
N TYR A 303 22.67 -18.97 11.39
CA TYR A 303 22.55 -17.91 10.38
C TYR A 303 21.45 -16.88 10.68
N GLY A 304 20.46 -17.17 11.53
CA GLY A 304 19.34 -16.25 11.81
C GLY A 304 19.67 -15.05 12.71
N ASN A 305 20.89 -14.98 13.26
CA ASN A 305 21.31 -13.97 14.24
C ASN A 305 20.29 -13.83 15.41
N LEU A 306 19.87 -14.98 15.93
CA LEU A 306 18.70 -15.12 16.80
C LEU A 306 18.73 -14.16 18.01
N ASN A 307 19.87 -14.05 18.69
CA ASN A 307 20.04 -13.20 19.86
C ASN A 307 19.75 -11.72 19.54
N ALA A 308 20.30 -11.18 18.44
CA ALA A 308 20.08 -9.79 18.07
C ALA A 308 18.60 -9.51 17.73
N ARG A 309 17.94 -10.44 17.05
CA ARG A 309 16.51 -10.33 16.72
C ARG A 309 15.60 -10.45 17.94
N ILE A 310 15.97 -11.28 18.91
CA ILE A 310 15.31 -11.34 20.23
C ILE A 310 15.37 -9.97 20.90
N GLU A 311 16.55 -9.33 20.97
CA GLU A 311 16.69 -7.98 21.54
C GLU A 311 15.90 -6.93 20.77
N GLU A 312 15.91 -6.97 19.44
CA GLU A 312 15.12 -6.06 18.60
C GLU A 312 13.61 -6.17 18.89
N LEU A 313 13.08 -7.40 18.99
CA LEU A 313 11.68 -7.65 19.30
C LEU A 313 11.30 -7.14 20.70
N PHE A 314 12.14 -7.36 21.72
CA PHE A 314 11.91 -6.82 23.06
C PHE A 314 11.97 -5.28 23.09
N SER A 315 12.97 -4.67 22.45
CA SER A 315 13.10 -3.21 22.33
C SER A 315 11.87 -2.60 21.65
N ARG A 316 11.43 -3.18 20.52
CA ARG A 316 10.24 -2.72 19.80
C ARG A 316 8.96 -2.92 20.61
N TYR A 317 8.86 -4.00 21.38
CA TYR A 317 7.74 -4.22 22.31
C TYR A 317 7.65 -3.10 23.37
N GLN A 318 8.77 -2.74 24.01
CA GLN A 318 8.84 -1.66 25.00
C GLN A 318 8.52 -0.27 24.41
N GLN A 319 8.86 -0.04 23.14
CA GLN A 319 8.45 1.18 22.43
C GLN A 319 6.93 1.22 22.21
N LEU A 320 6.31 0.08 21.89
CA LEU A 320 4.86 -0.04 21.71
C LEU A 320 4.06 0.16 23.00
N GLU A 321 4.63 -0.10 24.19
CA GLU A 321 3.98 0.23 25.48
C GLU A 321 3.75 1.73 25.67
N LYS A 322 4.60 2.56 25.08
CA LYS A 322 4.54 4.03 25.19
C LYS A 322 3.58 4.66 24.16
N ALA A 323 2.90 3.85 23.36
CA ALA A 323 2.02 4.32 22.29
C ALA A 323 0.70 4.91 22.83
N PRO A 324 0.15 5.98 22.20
CA PRO A 324 -1.08 6.63 22.66
C PRO A 324 -2.31 5.71 22.55
N SER A 325 -3.24 5.90 23.49
CA SER A 325 -4.42 5.03 23.69
C SER A 325 -5.35 4.92 22.48
N ASN A 326 -5.36 5.92 21.59
CA ASN A 326 -6.15 5.92 20.36
C ASN A 326 -5.69 4.90 19.30
N ARG A 327 -4.60 4.15 19.54
CA ARG A 327 -4.10 3.08 18.66
C ARG A 327 -4.11 1.68 19.27
N ARG A 328 -4.66 1.48 20.49
CA ARG A 328 -4.65 0.21 21.26
C ARG A 328 -4.82 -1.04 20.39
N ASN A 329 -5.96 -1.21 19.71
CA ASN A 329 -6.25 -2.40 18.89
C ASN A 329 -5.18 -2.72 17.81
N ARG A 330 -4.47 -1.72 17.28
CA ARG A 330 -3.35 -1.93 16.33
C ARG A 330 -2.07 -2.32 17.08
N VAL A 331 -1.77 -1.60 18.15
CA VAL A 331 -0.60 -1.84 19.02
C VAL A 331 -0.64 -3.25 19.60
N ASP A 332 -1.81 -3.71 20.06
CA ASP A 332 -2.01 -5.03 20.64
C ASP A 332 -1.77 -6.15 19.62
N ARG A 333 -2.18 -5.96 18.36
CA ARG A 333 -1.88 -6.88 17.25
C ARG A 333 -0.39 -6.91 16.91
N GLU A 334 0.27 -5.76 16.85
CA GLU A 334 1.72 -5.71 16.61
C GLU A 334 2.50 -6.42 17.75
N LYS A 335 2.09 -6.21 19.01
CA LYS A 335 2.61 -6.92 20.18
C LYS A 335 2.40 -8.44 20.10
N GLN A 336 1.21 -8.92 19.71
CA GLN A 336 0.93 -10.35 19.52
C GLN A 336 1.89 -11.00 18.50
N VAL A 337 2.15 -10.32 17.37
CA VAL A 337 3.06 -10.84 16.32
C VAL A 337 4.50 -10.97 16.87
N MET A 338 4.97 -10.01 17.66
CA MET A 338 6.30 -10.07 18.27
C MET A 338 6.43 -11.23 19.26
N LEU A 339 5.43 -11.43 20.13
CA LEU A 339 5.39 -12.54 21.08
C LEU A 339 5.34 -13.90 20.38
N SER A 340 4.60 -14.01 19.28
CA SER A 340 4.56 -15.22 18.45
C SER A 340 5.94 -15.56 17.86
N ARG A 341 6.67 -14.54 17.35
CA ARG A 341 8.04 -14.75 16.83
C ARG A 341 9.04 -15.09 17.95
N LEU A 342 8.95 -14.43 19.12
CA LEU A 342 9.74 -14.78 20.31
C LEU A 342 9.46 -16.23 20.77
N SER A 343 8.22 -16.72 20.68
CA SER A 343 7.87 -18.13 20.93
C SER A 343 8.55 -19.10 19.97
N GLN A 344 8.69 -18.72 18.70
CA GLN A 344 9.37 -19.57 17.72
C GLN A 344 10.89 -19.60 17.99
N TYR A 345 11.49 -18.49 18.41
CA TYR A 345 12.89 -18.49 18.85
C TYR A 345 13.12 -19.32 20.13
N TYR A 346 12.17 -19.35 21.06
CA TYR A 346 12.19 -20.30 22.18
C TYR A 346 12.16 -21.76 21.69
N GLN A 347 11.31 -22.08 20.71
CA GLN A 347 11.26 -23.41 20.08
C GLN A 347 12.59 -23.81 19.40
N VAL A 348 13.34 -22.86 18.82
CA VAL A 348 14.68 -23.12 18.27
C VAL A 348 15.65 -23.59 19.36
N TYR A 349 15.73 -22.90 20.51
CA TYR A 349 16.60 -23.34 21.61
C TYR A 349 16.15 -24.70 22.19
N VAL A 350 14.84 -24.88 22.37
CA VAL A 350 14.20 -26.13 22.80
C VAL A 350 14.60 -27.32 21.92
N GLY A 351 14.48 -27.18 20.60
CA GLY A 351 14.83 -28.20 19.62
C GLY A 351 16.34 -28.40 19.40
N LEU A 352 17.17 -27.58 20.04
CA LEU A 352 18.63 -27.71 20.10
C LEU A 352 19.13 -28.14 21.49
N GLU A 353 18.23 -28.52 22.40
CA GLU A 353 18.54 -28.92 23.78
C GLU A 353 19.30 -27.83 24.57
N LYS A 354 19.16 -26.56 24.14
CA LYS A 354 19.76 -25.37 24.76
C LYS A 354 18.93 -24.90 25.94
N ALA A 355 18.90 -25.72 26.99
CA ALA A 355 18.07 -25.51 28.17
C ALA A 355 18.32 -24.14 28.84
N ALA A 356 19.58 -23.71 28.99
CA ALA A 356 19.90 -22.42 29.63
C ALA A 356 19.35 -21.22 28.82
N GLU A 357 19.54 -21.20 27.51
CA GLU A 357 19.05 -20.13 26.63
C GLU A 357 17.52 -20.14 26.50
N ALA A 358 16.90 -21.33 26.43
CA ALA A 358 15.45 -21.49 26.47
C ALA A 358 14.85 -20.99 27.81
N THR A 359 15.53 -21.28 28.92
CA THR A 359 15.15 -20.79 30.26
C THR A 359 15.31 -19.27 30.36
N ALA A 360 16.43 -18.70 29.90
CA ALA A 360 16.64 -17.26 29.90
C ALA A 360 15.61 -16.51 29.02
N LEU A 361 15.38 -16.98 27.79
CA LEU A 361 14.47 -16.33 26.84
C LEU A 361 13.03 -16.33 27.37
N ALA A 362 12.45 -17.49 27.69
CA ALA A 362 11.05 -17.50 28.11
C ALA A 362 10.85 -16.84 29.50
N ASN A 363 11.83 -16.77 30.40
CA ASN A 363 11.70 -15.98 31.63
C ASN A 363 11.53 -14.48 31.31
N ARG A 364 12.25 -13.98 30.30
CA ARG A 364 12.08 -12.59 29.80
C ARG A 364 10.72 -12.40 29.12
N ILE A 365 10.26 -13.36 28.32
CA ILE A 365 8.93 -13.27 27.68
C ILE A 365 7.81 -13.25 28.74
N LEU A 366 7.96 -14.03 29.81
CA LEU A 366 6.99 -14.12 30.91
C LEU A 366 7.02 -12.93 31.87
N SER A 367 8.12 -12.16 31.90
CA SER A 367 8.17 -10.87 32.60
C SER A 367 7.33 -9.76 31.95
N ILE A 368 6.79 -9.99 30.74
CA ILE A 368 5.89 -9.05 30.07
C ILE A 368 4.48 -9.23 30.63
N GLU A 369 4.01 -8.27 31.42
CA GLU A 369 2.63 -8.25 31.92
C GLU A 369 1.63 -8.11 30.76
N LEU A 370 0.75 -9.11 30.62
CA LEU A 370 -0.32 -9.13 29.61
C LEU A 370 -1.67 -9.50 30.23
N PRO A 371 -2.70 -8.65 30.05
CA PRO A 371 -4.09 -9.06 30.18
C PRO A 371 -4.52 -9.84 28.93
N ASN A 372 -4.79 -11.14 29.12
CA ASN A 372 -5.57 -12.04 28.25
C ASN A 372 -5.22 -12.01 26.74
N GLN A 373 -4.06 -12.55 26.35
CA GLN A 373 -3.66 -12.67 24.92
C GLN A 373 -3.20 -14.09 24.52
N PRO A 374 -3.69 -14.68 23.41
CA PRO A 374 -3.42 -16.09 23.05
C PRO A 374 -1.94 -16.48 22.86
N GLY A 375 -1.10 -15.56 22.38
CA GLY A 375 0.32 -15.85 22.13
C GLY A 375 1.12 -16.12 23.41
N TYR A 376 0.76 -15.46 24.51
CA TYR A 376 1.38 -15.67 25.83
C TYR A 376 1.06 -17.06 26.38
N LEU A 377 -0.15 -17.55 26.11
CA LEU A 377 -0.58 -18.88 26.51
C LEU A 377 0.23 -19.96 25.78
N HIS A 378 0.38 -19.86 24.45
CA HIS A 378 1.20 -20.81 23.66
C HIS A 378 2.63 -20.98 24.21
N LEU A 379 3.23 -19.90 24.72
CA LEU A 379 4.53 -19.88 25.38
C LEU A 379 4.54 -20.61 26.73
N LEU A 380 3.57 -20.34 27.60
CA LEU A 380 3.43 -21.05 28.88
C LEU A 380 3.20 -22.55 28.66
N LEU A 381 2.35 -22.91 27.70
CA LEU A 381 2.08 -24.30 27.33
C LEU A 381 3.31 -25.00 26.74
N ALA A 382 4.14 -24.29 25.97
CA ALA A 382 5.42 -24.82 25.47
C ALA A 382 6.53 -24.90 26.54
N ARG A 383 6.41 -24.18 27.67
CA ARG A 383 7.25 -24.32 28.86
C ARG A 383 6.80 -25.47 29.76
N ALA A 384 5.48 -25.60 29.94
CA ALA A 384 4.88 -26.69 30.68
C ALA A 384 5.04 -28.04 29.94
N GLY A 385 4.94 -28.05 28.62
CA GLY A 385 5.10 -29.23 27.76
C GLY A 385 6.53 -29.57 27.32
N TYR A 386 7.59 -28.99 27.91
CA TYR A 386 8.98 -29.36 27.57
C TYR A 386 9.37 -30.72 28.17
N LEU A 387 8.89 -31.79 27.54
CA LEU A 387 9.02 -33.19 27.96
C LEU A 387 10.20 -33.89 27.28
N SER A 388 11.43 -33.54 27.68
CA SER A 388 12.63 -34.35 27.43
C SER A 388 13.20 -35.00 28.71
N GLY A 389 12.52 -34.84 29.85
CA GLY A 389 12.93 -35.38 31.14
C GLY A 389 11.76 -35.51 32.14
N LYS A 390 12.09 -35.79 33.41
CA LYS A 390 11.10 -35.80 34.50
C LYS A 390 10.51 -34.38 34.68
N PRO A 391 9.20 -34.24 34.97
CA PRO A 391 8.60 -32.94 35.27
C PRO A 391 9.32 -32.24 36.43
N THR A 392 9.41 -30.92 36.35
CA THR A 392 9.94 -30.08 37.45
C THR A 392 8.84 -29.19 38.03
N GLN A 393 9.05 -28.74 39.27
CA GLN A 393 8.21 -27.71 39.90
C GLN A 393 8.16 -26.40 39.08
N GLU A 394 9.19 -26.11 38.27
CA GLU A 394 9.19 -24.96 37.36
C GLU A 394 8.19 -25.15 36.21
N ASN A 395 8.12 -26.36 35.61
CA ASN A 395 7.11 -26.68 34.60
C ASN A 395 5.69 -26.55 35.17
N LEU A 396 5.48 -27.03 36.40
CA LEU A 396 4.21 -26.93 37.10
C LEU A 396 3.78 -25.46 37.29
N GLY A 397 4.70 -24.60 37.77
CA GLY A 397 4.41 -23.17 37.97
C GLY A 397 3.97 -22.46 36.68
N TYR A 398 4.57 -22.78 35.52
CA TYR A 398 4.12 -22.21 34.24
C TYR A 398 2.75 -22.73 33.81
N ALA A 399 2.45 -24.00 34.09
CA ALA A 399 1.14 -24.59 33.80
C ALA A 399 0.05 -23.99 34.69
N GLN A 400 0.33 -23.75 35.97
CA GLN A 400 -0.55 -23.05 36.89
C GLN A 400 -0.82 -21.61 36.43
N ILE A 401 0.22 -20.84 36.06
CA ILE A 401 0.05 -19.46 35.54
C ILE A 401 -0.78 -19.45 34.24
N ALA A 402 -0.65 -20.48 33.39
CA ALA A 402 -1.48 -20.64 32.19
C ALA A 402 -2.95 -20.90 32.53
N TYR A 403 -3.19 -21.82 33.47
CA TYR A 403 -4.50 -22.16 33.96
C TYR A 403 -5.21 -20.93 34.57
N GLU A 404 -4.56 -20.26 35.53
CA GLU A 404 -5.07 -19.06 36.22
C GLU A 404 -5.39 -17.93 35.24
N LYS A 405 -4.48 -17.61 34.29
CA LYS A 405 -4.72 -16.56 33.28
C LYS A 405 -5.82 -16.91 32.28
N THR A 406 -6.24 -18.17 32.20
CA THR A 406 -7.36 -18.58 31.34
C THR A 406 -8.65 -18.84 32.12
N ASP A 407 -8.63 -18.69 33.47
CA ASP A 407 -9.78 -18.97 34.34
C ASP A 407 -10.33 -20.40 34.11
N GLY A 408 -9.42 -21.37 33.89
CA GLY A 408 -9.76 -22.75 33.51
C GLY A 408 -10.39 -22.93 32.10
N ARG A 409 -10.62 -21.85 31.33
CA ARG A 409 -11.39 -21.88 30.08
C ARG A 409 -10.57 -22.20 28.82
N ASN A 410 -9.34 -22.70 28.97
CA ASN A 410 -8.54 -23.20 27.84
C ASN A 410 -8.16 -24.67 28.02
N ALA A 411 -8.71 -25.54 27.17
CA ALA A 411 -8.52 -26.99 27.27
C ALA A 411 -7.05 -27.42 27.26
N ASN A 412 -6.19 -26.78 26.46
CA ASN A 412 -4.76 -27.11 26.44
C ASN A 412 -4.04 -26.72 27.74
N ALA A 413 -4.47 -25.64 28.41
CA ALA A 413 -3.90 -25.20 29.69
C ALA A 413 -4.25 -26.14 30.83
N VAL A 414 -5.53 -26.52 30.91
CA VAL A 414 -6.04 -27.51 31.86
C VAL A 414 -5.34 -28.86 31.64
N GLU A 415 -5.30 -29.34 30.39
CA GLU A 415 -4.71 -30.64 30.04
C GLU A 415 -3.23 -30.73 30.41
N ILE A 416 -2.44 -29.72 30.02
CA ILE A 416 -0.99 -29.74 30.30
C ILE A 416 -0.70 -29.59 31.80
N PHE A 417 -1.49 -28.79 32.53
CA PHE A 417 -1.34 -28.68 33.99
C PHE A 417 -1.71 -29.99 34.70
N ALA A 418 -2.81 -30.62 34.31
CA ALA A 418 -3.23 -31.92 34.85
C ALA A 418 -2.20 -33.03 34.58
N PHE A 419 -1.67 -33.15 33.35
CA PHE A 419 -0.65 -34.16 33.05
C PHE A 419 0.67 -33.92 33.79
N LEU A 420 1.03 -32.66 34.10
CA LEU A 420 2.19 -32.36 34.95
C LEU A 420 1.96 -32.72 36.42
N LEU A 421 0.79 -32.37 36.99
CA LEU A 421 0.38 -32.79 38.34
C LEU A 421 0.47 -34.32 38.46
N PHE A 422 -0.20 -35.04 37.56
CA PHE A 422 -0.18 -36.49 37.50
C PHE A 422 1.25 -37.06 37.41
N ALA A 423 2.08 -36.52 36.52
CA ALA A 423 3.45 -36.99 36.34
C ALA A 423 4.41 -36.63 37.48
N MET A 424 4.01 -35.75 38.41
CA MET A 424 4.68 -35.53 39.70
C MET A 424 4.11 -36.38 40.85
N GLY A 425 3.05 -37.16 40.61
CA GLY A 425 2.38 -38.02 41.61
C GLY A 425 1.08 -37.46 42.19
N GLU A 426 0.68 -36.24 41.81
CA GLU A 426 -0.54 -35.56 42.27
C GLU A 426 -1.76 -36.00 41.43
N LYS A 427 -2.04 -37.31 41.38
CA LYS A 427 -3.09 -37.90 40.51
C LYS A 427 -4.48 -37.34 40.79
N ASP A 428 -4.87 -37.29 42.07
CA ASP A 428 -6.23 -36.87 42.44
C ASP A 428 -6.44 -35.38 42.13
N THR A 429 -5.46 -34.53 42.47
CA THR A 429 -5.43 -33.10 42.10
C THR A 429 -5.51 -32.88 40.58
N ALA A 430 -4.88 -33.73 39.77
CA ALA A 430 -4.98 -33.67 38.31
C ALA A 430 -6.39 -34.03 37.79
N ILE A 431 -7.07 -34.98 38.43
CA ILE A 431 -8.44 -35.37 38.11
C ILE A 431 -9.41 -34.24 38.48
N ASP A 432 -9.32 -33.73 39.71
CA ASP A 432 -10.17 -32.65 40.22
C ASP A 432 -10.06 -31.41 39.33
N LEU A 433 -8.83 -31.00 38.98
CA LEU A 433 -8.58 -29.86 38.07
C LEU A 433 -9.31 -30.00 36.73
N ILE A 434 -9.32 -31.20 36.12
CA ILE A 434 -10.04 -31.42 34.86
C ILE A 434 -11.55 -31.40 35.09
N GLN A 435 -12.05 -32.02 36.15
CA GLN A 435 -13.47 -32.08 36.48
C GLN A 435 -14.06 -30.68 36.77
N GLU A 436 -13.35 -29.84 37.52
CA GLU A 436 -13.73 -28.44 37.76
C GLU A 436 -13.72 -27.64 36.45
N SER A 437 -12.69 -27.80 35.63
CA SER A 437 -12.57 -27.08 34.35
C SER A 437 -13.65 -27.46 33.35
N LEU A 438 -14.13 -28.71 33.37
CA LEU A 438 -15.21 -29.19 32.50
C LEU A 438 -16.54 -28.43 32.69
N PHE A 439 -16.74 -27.72 33.80
CA PHE A 439 -17.91 -26.83 33.95
C PHE A 439 -17.84 -25.56 33.08
N HIS A 440 -16.66 -25.21 32.55
CA HIS A 440 -16.47 -24.03 31.69
C HIS A 440 -16.63 -24.32 30.18
N PHE A 441 -16.84 -25.58 29.77
CA PHE A 441 -16.94 -25.97 28.36
C PHE A 441 -18.30 -26.60 28.02
N GLU A 442 -19.02 -25.96 27.10
CA GLU A 442 -20.15 -26.56 26.37
C GLU A 442 -19.68 -27.75 25.50
N GLU A 443 -20.62 -28.49 24.91
CA GLU A 443 -20.31 -29.61 24.01
C GLU A 443 -19.43 -29.19 22.83
N GLY A 444 -18.38 -29.98 22.55
CA GLY A 444 -17.47 -29.75 21.44
C GLY A 444 -16.00 -29.96 21.80
N ARG A 445 -15.12 -29.64 20.84
CA ARG A 445 -13.71 -30.10 20.80
C ARG A 445 -12.90 -29.92 22.08
N GLY A 446 -13.09 -28.82 22.82
CA GLY A 446 -12.39 -28.57 24.09
C GLY A 446 -12.86 -29.49 25.23
N ARG A 447 -14.19 -29.67 25.34
CA ARG A 447 -14.80 -30.63 26.28
C ARG A 447 -14.39 -32.06 25.94
N ASP A 448 -14.44 -32.43 24.67
CA ASP A 448 -14.07 -33.78 24.19
C ASP A 448 -12.59 -34.10 24.49
N GLN A 449 -11.71 -33.10 24.41
CA GLN A 449 -10.30 -33.22 24.77
C GLN A 449 -10.12 -33.50 26.26
N LEU A 450 -10.70 -32.67 27.12
CA LEU A 450 -10.62 -32.85 28.57
C LEU A 450 -11.24 -34.17 29.04
N MET A 451 -12.36 -34.60 28.46
CA MET A 451 -12.96 -35.91 28.76
C MET A 451 -12.05 -37.09 28.39
N ARG A 452 -11.30 -37.01 27.28
CA ARG A 452 -10.32 -38.07 26.91
C ARG A 452 -9.14 -38.08 27.89
N SER A 453 -8.64 -36.92 28.25
CA SER A 453 -7.47 -36.77 29.12
C SER A 453 -7.77 -37.16 30.57
N LEU A 454 -8.98 -36.88 31.06
CA LEU A 454 -9.52 -37.42 32.32
C LEU A 454 -9.53 -38.95 32.30
N GLN A 455 -10.18 -39.56 31.29
CA GLN A 455 -10.23 -41.03 31.14
C GLN A 455 -8.84 -41.67 31.01
N GLN A 456 -7.86 -40.95 30.47
CA GLN A 456 -6.48 -41.42 30.37
C GLN A 456 -5.80 -41.43 31.75
N ILE A 457 -5.89 -40.33 32.50
CA ILE A 457 -5.30 -40.20 33.84
C ILE A 457 -5.96 -41.17 34.84
N GLU A 458 -7.28 -41.38 34.76
CA GLU A 458 -8.00 -42.35 35.60
C GLU A 458 -7.47 -43.77 35.43
N ARG A 459 -7.17 -44.19 34.19
CA ARG A 459 -6.73 -45.54 33.81
C ARG A 459 -5.25 -45.85 34.09
N MET A 460 -4.41 -44.83 34.23
CA MET A 460 -2.97 -44.96 34.47
C MET A 460 -2.63 -45.02 35.96
#